data_AF-A0A7L0QVC8-F1
#
_entry.id   AF-A0A7L0QVC8-F1
#
_cell.length_a   1.000
_cell.length_b   1.000
_cell.length_c   1.000
_cell.angle_alpha   90.00
_cell.angle_beta   90.00
_cell.angle_gamma   90.00
#
_symmetry.space_group_name_H-M   'P 1'
#
loop_
_entity.id
_entity.type
_entity.pdbx_description
1 polymer ?
#
loop_
_entity_poly.entity_id
_entity_poly.type
_entity_poly.pdbx_seq_one_letter_code
_entity_poly.pdbx_strand_id
1 'polypeptide(L)'
;WVGTWRPHPRRGPILAEFSTPGPKYGLPGLTGHMAHDPTRDRAPAYSFRGSNAPSAATCSPGPRYFIESSITKTGKQVAPSALVTARPKSKILVTPGPSE
;
A
#
# COMPACT_ATOMS: atom_id res chain seq x y z
N TRP A 1 -29.46 45.43 -25.90
CA TRP A 1 -28.42 46.41 -26.26
C TRP A 1 -27.48 46.52 -25.06
N VAL A 2 -26.28 45.94 -25.12
CA VAL A 2 -25.34 45.84 -23.97
C VAL A 2 -24.19 46.82 -24.19
N GLY A 3 -24.45 48.12 -24.02
CA GLY A 3 -23.48 49.21 -23.88
C GLY A 3 -22.25 49.26 -24.81
N THR A 4 -21.29 50.13 -24.47
CA THR A 4 -20.04 50.37 -25.22
C THR A 4 -18.90 49.43 -24.80
N TRP A 5 -19.24 48.22 -24.32
CA TRP A 5 -18.22 47.28 -23.85
C TRP A 5 -17.38 46.78 -25.02
N ARG A 6 -16.06 46.91 -24.90
CA ARG A 6 -15.09 46.35 -25.85
C ARG A 6 -14.17 45.40 -25.08
N PRO A 7 -13.91 44.18 -25.59
CA PRO A 7 -12.95 43.29 -24.98
C PRO A 7 -11.58 43.97 -24.95
N HIS A 8 -10.91 43.90 -23.81
CA HIS A 8 -9.59 44.48 -23.65
C HIS A 8 -8.58 43.74 -24.53
N PRO A 9 -7.73 44.45 -25.31
CA PRO A 9 -6.70 43.80 -26.09
C PRO A 9 -5.76 43.02 -25.17
N ARG A 10 -5.31 41.86 -25.63
CA ARG A 10 -4.30 41.09 -24.88
C ARG A 10 -3.07 41.97 -24.64
N ARG A 11 -2.55 41.96 -23.41
CA ARG A 11 -1.46 42.86 -22.97
C ARG A 11 -0.09 42.57 -23.62
N GLY A 12 0.02 41.45 -24.34
CA GLY A 12 1.24 40.95 -24.96
C GLY A 12 1.21 39.42 -25.05
N PRO A 13 2.22 38.80 -25.68
CA PRO A 13 2.34 37.35 -25.69
C PRO A 13 2.66 36.82 -24.27
N ILE A 14 2.00 35.72 -23.89
CA ILE A 14 2.31 35.01 -22.64
C ILE A 14 3.38 33.94 -22.88
N LEU A 15 4.16 33.58 -21.86
CA LEU A 15 5.23 32.59 -22.03
C LEU A 15 4.73 31.21 -22.50
N ALA A 16 3.45 30.87 -22.25
CA ALA A 16 2.83 29.65 -22.75
C ALA A 16 2.63 29.62 -24.29
N GLU A 17 2.71 30.75 -24.98
CA GLU A 17 2.62 30.85 -26.44
C GLU A 17 3.94 30.52 -27.15
N PHE A 18 5.05 30.44 -26.42
CA PHE A 18 6.37 30.14 -27.00
C PHE A 18 6.73 28.67 -26.79
N SER A 19 7.10 27.98 -27.86
CA SER A 19 7.66 26.62 -27.83
C SER A 19 9.12 26.59 -27.36
N THR A 20 9.45 27.36 -26.31
CA THR A 20 10.75 27.24 -25.65
C THR A 20 10.81 25.92 -24.87
N PRO A 21 11.96 25.25 -24.78
CA PRO A 21 12.08 23.97 -24.10
C PRO A 21 11.82 24.15 -22.60
N GLY A 22 10.59 23.86 -22.18
CA GLY A 22 10.21 23.73 -20.78
C GLY A 22 10.12 25.04 -19.98
N PRO A 23 9.69 24.95 -18.72
CA PRO A 23 9.59 26.10 -17.84
C PRO A 23 10.96 26.80 -17.74
N LYS A 24 10.95 28.13 -17.89
CA LYS A 24 12.14 29.01 -17.77
C LYS A 24 12.93 28.83 -16.45
N TYR A 25 12.33 28.15 -15.47
CA TYR A 25 12.91 27.91 -14.17
C TYR A 25 12.98 26.39 -13.96
N GLY A 26 14.16 25.81 -14.18
CA GLY A 26 14.49 24.49 -13.67
C GLY A 26 14.61 24.54 -12.15
N LEU A 27 13.48 24.74 -11.48
CA LEU A 27 13.46 24.83 -10.02
C LEU A 27 13.90 23.47 -9.46
N PRO A 28 14.84 23.45 -8.52
CA PRO A 28 15.23 22.22 -7.84
C PRO A 28 14.01 21.58 -7.19
N GLY A 29 13.98 20.24 -7.20
CA GLY A 29 12.90 19.49 -6.56
C GLY A 29 12.88 19.77 -5.07
N LEU A 30 11.68 19.81 -4.47
CA LEU A 30 11.54 19.98 -3.01
C LEU A 30 11.51 18.64 -2.26
N THR A 31 11.66 17.54 -2.98
CA THR A 31 11.54 16.17 -2.46
C THR A 31 12.78 15.37 -2.83
N GLY A 32 13.35 14.65 -1.87
CA GLY A 32 14.57 13.87 -2.07
C GLY A 32 15.84 14.64 -1.70
N HIS A 33 16.93 13.90 -1.52
CA HIS A 33 18.21 14.47 -1.03
C HIS A 33 19.06 15.05 -2.17
N MET A 34 18.90 14.56 -3.41
CA MET A 34 19.65 15.05 -4.56
C MET A 34 18.88 16.21 -5.20
N ALA A 35 19.55 17.36 -5.33
CA ALA A 35 19.01 18.59 -5.93
C ALA A 35 17.83 19.24 -5.17
N HIS A 36 17.86 19.27 -3.83
CA HIS A 36 16.94 20.06 -3.01
C HIS A 36 17.25 21.56 -3.09
N ASP A 37 16.22 22.41 -3.10
CA ASP A 37 16.35 23.87 -3.07
C ASP A 37 17.01 24.35 -1.76
N PRO A 38 18.16 25.05 -1.77
CA PRO A 38 18.81 25.53 -0.54
C PRO A 38 18.05 26.67 0.14
N THR A 39 17.09 27.31 -0.54
CA THR A 39 16.30 28.42 0.02
C THR A 39 15.14 27.96 0.91
N ARG A 40 14.88 26.65 0.99
CA ARG A 40 13.75 26.08 1.72
C ARG A 40 14.21 25.09 2.79
N ASP A 41 13.53 25.12 3.92
CA ASP A 41 13.80 24.19 5.02
C ASP A 41 13.50 22.75 4.62
N ARG A 42 14.43 21.86 4.96
CA ARG A 42 14.36 20.44 4.68
C ARG A 42 13.95 19.67 5.93
N ALA A 43 13.00 18.75 5.80
CA ALA A 43 12.68 17.80 6.87
C ALA A 43 13.87 16.85 7.15
N PRO A 44 14.08 16.41 8.41
CA PRO A 44 15.17 15.48 8.74
C PRO A 44 14.99 14.15 7.99
N ALA A 45 16.08 13.62 7.45
CA ALA A 45 16.13 12.31 6.82
C ALA A 45 16.68 11.28 7.81
N TYR A 46 15.86 10.31 8.21
CA TYR A 46 16.28 9.20 9.06
C TYR A 46 16.57 7.98 8.21
N SER A 47 17.79 7.47 8.28
CA SER A 47 18.12 6.14 7.76
C SER A 47 17.89 5.11 8.87
N PHE A 48 17.06 4.10 8.61
CA PHE A 48 17.06 2.91 9.46
C PHE A 48 18.35 2.14 9.22
N ARG A 49 19.12 1.88 10.28
CA ARG A 49 20.30 1.00 10.20
C ARG A 49 19.82 -0.37 9.74
N GLY A 50 20.43 -0.92 8.68
CA GLY A 50 20.13 -2.27 8.22
C GLY A 50 20.28 -3.29 9.35
N SER A 51 19.54 -4.40 9.26
CA SER A 51 19.69 -5.50 10.21
C SER A 51 21.12 -6.04 10.16
N ASN A 52 21.68 -6.39 11.33
CA ASN A 52 22.97 -7.09 11.35
C ASN A 52 22.78 -8.44 10.62
N ALA A 53 23.80 -8.85 9.86
CA ALA A 53 23.84 -10.20 9.32
C ALA A 53 23.72 -11.20 10.48
N PRO A 54 22.99 -12.32 10.31
CA PRO A 54 22.88 -13.34 11.34
C PRO A 54 24.28 -13.84 11.73
N SER A 55 24.49 -14.07 13.03
CA SER A 55 25.74 -14.62 13.54
C SER A 55 26.03 -15.97 12.88
N ALA A 56 27.25 -16.16 12.36
CA ALA A 56 27.67 -17.44 11.79
C ALA A 56 27.55 -18.60 12.79
N ALA A 57 27.59 -18.33 14.09
CA ALA A 57 27.37 -19.34 15.14
C ALA A 57 25.91 -19.82 15.23
N THR A 58 24.94 -19.03 14.78
CA THR A 58 23.53 -19.41 14.67
C THR A 58 23.23 -20.09 13.33
N CYS A 59 24.13 -19.96 12.36
CA CYS A 59 24.01 -20.55 11.03
C CYS A 59 24.69 -21.93 11.01
N SER A 60 24.11 -22.91 11.70
CA SER A 60 24.48 -24.31 11.48
C SER A 60 24.10 -24.71 10.04
N PRO A 61 24.85 -25.61 9.37
CA PRO A 61 24.39 -26.19 8.11
C PRO A 61 22.96 -26.67 8.32
N GLY A 62 22.08 -26.34 7.37
CA GLY A 62 20.69 -26.77 7.40
C GLY A 62 20.59 -28.26 7.71
N PRO A 63 19.45 -28.71 8.25
CA PRO A 63 19.27 -30.06 8.79
C PRO A 63 19.98 -31.13 7.96
N ARG A 64 20.85 -31.93 8.59
CA ARG A 64 21.67 -32.97 7.93
C ARG A 64 20.82 -34.09 7.30
N TYR A 65 19.51 -34.07 7.54
CA TYR A 65 18.53 -35.00 7.02
C TYR A 65 17.44 -34.25 6.28
N PHE A 66 16.88 -34.91 5.26
CA PHE A 66 15.72 -34.40 4.51
C PHE A 66 14.55 -34.16 5.47
N ILE A 67 14.04 -32.93 5.49
CA ILE A 67 12.81 -32.57 6.20
C ILE A 67 11.70 -32.50 5.16
N GLU A 68 10.60 -33.22 5.39
CA GLU A 68 9.40 -33.07 4.57
C GLU A 68 8.92 -31.62 4.59
N SER A 69 8.63 -31.04 3.43
CA SER A 69 8.14 -29.66 3.27
C SER A 69 6.82 -29.37 4.00
N SER A 70 6.13 -30.42 4.45
CA SER A 70 4.91 -30.32 5.25
C SER A 70 5.17 -29.98 6.72
N ILE A 71 6.42 -29.92 7.19
CA ILE A 71 6.75 -29.65 8.60
C ILE A 71 6.94 -28.14 8.83
N THR A 72 6.13 -27.58 9.73
CA THR A 72 6.20 -26.18 10.18
C THR A 72 6.72 -26.11 11.63
N LYS A 73 6.98 -24.90 12.17
CA LYS A 73 7.42 -24.70 13.56
C LYS A 73 6.50 -25.36 14.60
N THR A 74 5.21 -25.52 14.28
CA THR A 74 4.19 -26.10 15.16
C THR A 74 3.89 -27.57 14.88
N GLY A 75 4.59 -28.20 13.92
CA GLY A 75 4.37 -29.60 13.52
C GLY A 75 3.97 -29.78 12.05
N LYS A 76 3.54 -30.99 11.69
CA LYS A 76 3.13 -31.35 10.32
C LYS A 76 1.83 -30.64 9.95
N GLN A 77 1.87 -29.86 8.87
CA GLN A 77 0.69 -29.26 8.26
C GLN A 77 -0.16 -30.36 7.64
N VAL A 78 -1.34 -30.57 8.22
CA VAL A 78 -2.38 -31.46 7.70
C VAL A 78 -3.58 -30.59 7.36
N ALA A 79 -4.23 -30.85 6.22
CA ALA A 79 -5.46 -30.14 5.87
C ALA A 79 -6.53 -30.36 6.97
N PRO A 80 -7.35 -29.35 7.28
CA PRO A 80 -8.42 -29.52 8.25
C PRO A 80 -9.35 -30.65 7.81
N SER A 81 -9.57 -31.63 8.70
CA SER A 81 -10.51 -32.71 8.44
C SER A 81 -11.95 -32.20 8.63
N ALA A 82 -12.85 -32.56 7.71
CA ALA A 82 -14.25 -32.22 7.83
C ALA A 82 -14.85 -32.93 9.06
N LEU A 83 -15.35 -32.17 10.02
CA LEU A 83 -16.10 -32.72 11.14
C LEU A 83 -17.47 -33.17 10.64
N VAL A 84 -17.77 -34.47 10.72
CA VAL A 84 -19.11 -34.99 10.49
C VAL A 84 -19.95 -34.67 11.73
N THR A 85 -20.62 -33.52 11.73
CA THR A 85 -21.53 -33.13 12.82
C THR A 85 -22.89 -33.77 12.61
N ALA A 86 -23.55 -34.20 13.69
CA ALA A 86 -24.91 -34.75 13.63
C ALA A 86 -25.91 -33.73 13.04
N ARG A 87 -26.92 -34.22 12.31
CA ARG A 87 -27.99 -33.39 11.76
C ARG A 87 -28.76 -32.71 12.90
N PRO A 88 -28.95 -31.38 12.89
CA PRO A 88 -29.74 -30.70 13.90
C PRO A 88 -31.19 -31.22 13.86
N LYS A 89 -31.71 -31.61 15.03
CA LYS A 89 -33.12 -32.03 15.16
C LYS A 89 -34.00 -30.80 14.94
N SER A 90 -34.78 -30.79 13.86
CA SER A 90 -35.80 -29.78 13.65
C SER A 90 -36.87 -29.91 14.74
N LYS A 91 -37.09 -28.86 15.53
CA LYS A 91 -38.22 -28.82 16.45
C LYS A 91 -39.49 -28.67 15.61
N ILE A 92 -40.36 -29.67 15.64
CA ILE A 92 -41.70 -29.57 15.07
C ILE A 92 -42.45 -28.57 15.94
N LEU A 93 -42.83 -27.42 15.38
CA LEU A 93 -43.72 -26.47 16.04
C LEU A 93 -45.07 -27.16 16.18
N VAL A 94 -45.44 -27.57 17.39
CA VAL A 94 -46.80 -28.04 17.68
C VAL A 94 -47.68 -26.81 17.74
N THR A 95 -48.34 -26.50 16.62
CA THR A 95 -49.37 -25.47 16.60
C THR A 95 -50.58 -26.01 17.37
N PRO A 96 -51.08 -25.32 18.41
CA PRO A 96 -52.33 -25.73 19.04
C PRO A 96 -53.43 -25.70 17.98
N GLY A 97 -54.13 -26.82 17.80
CA GLY A 97 -55.27 -26.89 16.90
C GLY A 97 -56.37 -25.92 17.35
N PRO A 98 -57.16 -25.37 16.41
CA PRO A 98 -58.24 -24.47 16.76
C PRO A 98 -59.28 -25.26 17.56
N SER A 99 -59.55 -24.82 18.79
CA SER A 99 -60.62 -25.36 19.63
C SER A 99 -61.81 -24.42 19.54
N GLU A 100 -62.97 -25.00 19.17
CA GLU A 100 -64.35 -24.46 19.11
C GLU A 100 -64.57 -23.09 18.43
#